data_AF-A0A7X7Q1J5-F1
#
_entry.id   AF-A0A7X7Q1J5-F1
#
_cell.length_a   1.000
_cell.length_b   1.000
_cell.length_c   1.000
_cell.angle_alpha   90.00
_cell.angle_beta   90.00
_cell.angle_gamma   90.00
#
_symmetry.space_group_name_H-M   'P 1'
#
loop_
_entity.id
_entity.type
_entity.pdbx_description
1 polymer ?
#
loop_
_entity_poly.entity_id
_entity_poly.type
_entity_poly.pdbx_seq_one_letter_code
_entity_poly.pdbx_strand_id
1 'polypeptide(L)'
;MYKHRLKSAKFPFKKYLEDLDRKELPSNVIQELKELETLDFIRNGQNVILLGNPGVGKTHIAIGLGIRACLNNMSVLYITVHNLITELKESVSLNQLSNYNKKIIKYDLV
;
A
#
# COMPACT_ATOMS: atom_id res chain seq x y z
N MET A 1 -1.30 -4.08 -19.12
CA MET A 1 -0.53 -4.65 -18.00
C MET A 1 -0.81 -3.95 -16.66
N TYR A 2 -0.51 -2.64 -16.49
CA TYR A 2 -0.74 -1.94 -15.21
C TYR A 2 -2.22 -1.77 -14.79
N LYS A 3 -3.15 -1.60 -15.75
CA LYS A 3 -4.60 -1.49 -15.46
C LYS A 3 -5.17 -2.70 -14.71
N HIS A 4 -4.63 -3.90 -14.97
CA HIS A 4 -5.00 -5.11 -14.25
C HIS A 4 -4.47 -5.09 -12.81
N ARG A 5 -3.21 -4.67 -12.61
CA ARG A 5 -2.61 -4.54 -11.27
C ARG A 5 -3.35 -3.52 -10.40
N LEU A 6 -3.70 -2.37 -10.95
CA LEU A 6 -4.52 -1.36 -10.24
C LEU A 6 -5.89 -1.91 -9.81
N LYS A 7 -6.52 -2.76 -10.64
CA LYS A 7 -7.79 -3.40 -10.29
C LYS A 7 -7.59 -4.46 -9.20
N SER A 8 -6.54 -5.27 -9.31
CA SER A 8 -6.22 -6.32 -8.34
C SER A 8 -5.77 -5.78 -6.98
N ALA A 9 -5.27 -4.55 -6.92
CA ALA A 9 -4.81 -3.91 -5.69
C ALA A 9 -5.93 -3.50 -4.72
N LYS A 10 -7.21 -3.56 -5.12
CA LYS A 10 -8.36 -3.30 -4.24
C LYS A 10 -8.35 -1.94 -3.50
N PHE A 11 -7.74 -0.90 -4.10
CA PHE A 11 -7.79 0.43 -3.51
C PHE A 11 -9.24 0.91 -3.34
N PRO A 12 -9.60 1.52 -2.19
CA PRO A 12 -10.96 2.00 -1.96
C PRO A 12 -11.33 3.17 -2.88
N PHE A 13 -10.34 3.94 -3.31
CA PHE A 13 -10.46 5.04 -4.26
C PHE A 13 -9.11 5.29 -4.93
N LYS A 14 -9.09 6.04 -6.03
CA LYS A 14 -7.85 6.45 -6.72
C LYS A 14 -7.45 7.85 -6.27
N LYS A 15 -6.30 7.96 -5.61
CA LYS A 15 -5.68 9.22 -5.20
C LYS A 15 -4.21 9.16 -5.57
N TYR A 16 -3.78 10.03 -6.48
CA TYR A 16 -2.40 10.07 -6.94
C TYR A 16 -1.56 10.95 -6.01
N LEU A 17 -0.24 10.74 -5.96
CA LEU A 17 0.64 11.56 -5.11
C LEU A 17 0.69 13.02 -5.59
N GLU A 18 0.40 13.25 -6.86
CA GLU A 18 0.26 14.55 -7.51
C GLU A 18 -0.97 15.32 -7.00
N ASP A 19 -2.00 14.62 -6.49
CA ASP A 19 -3.20 15.23 -5.90
C ASP A 19 -3.01 15.64 -4.43
N LEU A 20 -1.85 15.35 -3.84
CA LEU A 20 -1.57 15.63 -2.43
C LEU A 20 -1.12 17.09 -2.27
N ASP A 21 -1.78 17.83 -1.39
CA ASP A 21 -1.33 19.18 -1.05
C ASP A 21 -0.08 19.11 -0.17
N ARG A 22 1.09 19.24 -0.81
CA ARG A 22 2.39 19.18 -0.12
C ARG A 22 2.65 20.40 0.75
N LYS A 23 1.92 21.51 0.58
CA LYS A 23 2.11 22.72 1.38
C LYS A 23 1.62 22.54 2.82
N GLU A 24 0.66 21.65 3.01
CA GLU A 24 0.09 21.28 4.32
C GLU A 24 0.94 20.25 5.07
N LEU A 25 2.00 19.72 4.43
CA LEU A 25 2.90 18.74 5.05
C LEU A 25 4.12 19.41 5.70
N PRO A 26 4.58 18.90 6.86
CA PRO A 26 5.85 19.29 7.43
C PRO A 26 7.01 19.07 6.44
N SER A 27 8.01 19.95 6.48
CA SER A 27 9.16 19.90 5.55
C SER A 27 9.93 18.58 5.59
N ASN A 28 10.06 17.96 6.76
CA ASN A 28 10.67 16.63 6.91
C ASN A 28 9.85 15.53 6.21
N VAL A 29 8.52 15.58 6.32
CA VAL A 29 7.61 14.62 5.65
C VAL A 29 7.68 14.77 4.13
N ILE A 30 7.81 16.01 3.62
CA ILE A 30 7.99 16.24 2.18
C ILE A 30 9.29 15.59 1.69
N GLN A 31 10.37 15.68 2.48
CA GLN A 31 11.65 15.08 2.12
C GLN A 31 11.58 13.55 2.14
N GLU A 32 11.03 12.96 3.20
CA GLU A 32 10.78 11.51 3.29
C GLU A 32 9.88 11.02 2.15
N LEU A 33 8.83 11.77 1.80
CA LEU A 33 7.94 11.41 0.71
C LEU A 33 8.66 11.34 -0.65
N LYS A 34 9.63 12.23 -0.91
CA LYS A 34 10.46 12.15 -2.13
C LYS A 34 11.28 10.87 -2.19
N GLU A 35 11.81 10.43 -1.05
CA GLU A 35 12.54 9.16 -0.95
C GLU A 35 11.60 7.98 -1.18
N LEU A 36 10.41 7.99 -0.57
CA LEU A 36 9.40 6.94 -0.77
C LEU A 36 8.88 6.87 -2.21
N GLU A 37 8.83 8.00 -2.92
CA GLU A 37 8.45 8.06 -4.34
C GLU A 37 9.40 7.31 -5.28
N THR A 38 10.63 6.99 -4.85
CA THR A 38 11.56 6.12 -5.59
C THR A 38 11.13 4.66 -5.61
N LEU A 39 10.33 4.25 -4.61
CA LEU A 39 9.92 2.86 -4.34
C LEU A 39 11.08 1.93 -3.94
N ASP A 40 12.26 2.46 -3.63
CA ASP A 40 13.43 1.65 -3.25
C ASP A 40 13.20 0.86 -1.97
N PHE A 41 12.38 1.37 -1.05
CA PHE A 41 11.99 0.65 0.16
C PHE A 41 11.34 -0.72 -0.14
N ILE A 42 10.57 -0.82 -1.24
CA ILE A 42 9.95 -2.08 -1.67
C ILE A 42 11.03 -3.06 -2.11
N ARG A 43 11.98 -2.59 -2.94
CA ARG A 43 13.09 -3.41 -3.45
C ARG A 43 14.03 -3.88 -2.34
N ASN A 44 14.19 -3.06 -1.31
CA ASN A 44 15.03 -3.33 -0.15
C ASN A 44 14.31 -4.14 0.94
N GLY A 45 13.04 -4.52 0.75
CA GLY A 45 12.26 -5.26 1.76
C GLY A 45 12.02 -4.48 3.04
N GLN A 46 11.95 -3.14 2.95
CA GLN A 46 11.75 -2.25 4.08
C GLN A 46 10.26 -1.93 4.27
N ASN A 47 9.83 -1.83 5.52
CA ASN A 47 8.47 -1.44 5.86
C ASN A 47 8.37 0.07 6.05
N VAL A 48 7.24 0.64 5.64
CA VAL A 48 6.92 2.07 5.82
C VAL A 48 5.72 2.19 6.74
N ILE A 49 5.87 2.94 7.83
CA ILE A 49 4.80 3.19 8.80
C ILE A 49 4.51 4.69 8.79
N LEU A 50 3.29 5.06 8.39
CA LEU A 50 2.84 6.44 8.38
C LEU A 50 2.16 6.77 9.71
N LEU A 51 2.73 7.69 10.48
CA LEU A 51 2.22 8.14 11.78
C LEU A 51 1.80 9.61 11.74
N GLY A 52 0.76 9.96 12.49
CA GLY A 52 0.28 11.34 12.60
C GLY A 52 -1.21 11.46 12.90
N ASN A 53 -1.67 12.67 13.15
CA ASN A 53 -3.07 12.97 13.49
C ASN A 53 -4.06 12.54 12.39
N PRO A 54 -5.33 12.23 12.71
CA PRO A 54 -6.36 11.99 11.70
C PRO A 54 -6.43 13.15 10.69
N GLY A 55 -6.69 12.85 9.42
CA GLY A 55 -6.86 13.88 8.37
C GLY A 55 -5.59 14.39 7.69
N VAL A 56 -4.38 14.08 8.18
CA VAL A 56 -3.10 14.59 7.60
C VAL A 56 -2.63 13.88 6.32
N GLY A 57 -3.52 13.21 5.59
CA GLY A 57 -3.17 12.61 4.29
C GLY A 57 -2.46 11.25 4.31
N LYS A 58 -2.28 10.59 5.47
CA LYS A 58 -1.62 9.25 5.56
C LYS A 58 -2.21 8.22 4.59
N THR A 59 -3.54 8.08 4.58
CA THR A 59 -4.23 7.13 3.68
C THR A 59 -4.05 7.54 2.21
N HIS A 60 -4.02 8.83 1.91
CA HIS A 60 -3.74 9.34 0.56
C HIS A 60 -2.33 8.95 0.15
N ILE A 61 -1.32 9.19 0.99
CA ILE A 61 0.08 8.83 0.73
C ILE A 61 0.22 7.33 0.49
N ALA A 62 -0.35 6.49 1.35
CA ALA A 62 -0.31 5.03 1.19
C ALA A 62 -0.91 4.57 -0.15
N ILE A 63 -2.09 5.11 -0.51
CA ILE A 63 -2.75 4.79 -1.79
C ILE A 63 -1.93 5.31 -2.98
N GLY A 64 -1.41 6.54 -2.89
CA GLY A 64 -0.60 7.14 -3.95
C GLY A 64 0.69 6.36 -4.21
N LEU A 65 1.40 5.95 -3.15
CA LEU A 65 2.58 5.09 -3.25
C LEU A 65 2.22 3.73 -3.86
N GLY A 66 1.12 3.11 -3.44
CA GLY A 66 0.65 1.84 -4.02
C GLY A 66 0.27 1.96 -5.50
N ILE A 67 -0.37 3.06 -5.90
CA ILE A 67 -0.67 3.33 -7.32
C ILE A 67 0.62 3.51 -8.11
N ARG A 68 1.59 4.27 -7.57
CA ARG A 68 2.91 4.46 -8.18
C ARG A 68 3.67 3.15 -8.34
N ALA A 69 3.60 2.25 -7.35
CA ALA A 69 4.16 0.90 -7.44
C ALA A 69 3.48 0.07 -8.54
N CYS A 70 2.15 0.13 -8.65
CA CYS A 70 1.43 -0.53 -9.75
C CYS A 70 1.84 -0.01 -11.15
N LEU A 71 2.13 1.28 -11.28
CA LEU A 71 2.64 1.89 -12.52
C LEU A 71 4.07 1.42 -12.85
N ASN A 72 4.88 1.12 -11.82
CA ASN A 72 6.22 0.54 -11.93
C ASN A 72 6.20 -1.00 -12.03
N ASN A 73 5.10 -1.58 -12.51
CA ASN A 73 4.92 -3.03 -12.69
C ASN A 73 5.01 -3.90 -11.43
N MET A 74 4.86 -3.32 -10.23
CA MET A 74 4.84 -4.07 -8.97
C MET A 74 3.41 -4.53 -8.63
N SER A 75 3.25 -5.70 -8.01
CA SER A 75 1.97 -6.19 -7.48
C SER A 75 1.71 -5.57 -6.10
N VAL A 76 0.53 -4.97 -5.94
CA VAL A 76 0.13 -4.32 -4.69
C VAL A 76 -1.18 -4.93 -4.21
N LEU A 77 -1.36 -5.06 -2.90
CA LEU A 77 -2.63 -5.41 -2.25
C LEU A 77 -2.94 -4.36 -1.18
N TYR A 78 -3.98 -3.55 -1.36
CA TYR A 78 -4.48 -2.70 -0.28
C TYR A 78 -5.49 -3.48 0.57
N ILE A 79 -5.27 -3.54 1.87
CA ILE A 79 -6.17 -4.20 2.82
C ILE A 79 -6.21 -3.46 4.16
N THR A 80 -7.39 -3.41 4.79
CA THR A 80 -7.49 -2.90 6.16
C THR A 80 -7.08 -3.99 7.15
N VAL A 81 -6.54 -3.59 8.30
CA VAL A 81 -6.19 -4.54 9.37
C VAL A 81 -7.38 -5.41 9.78
N HIS A 82 -8.58 -4.81 9.85
CA HIS A 82 -9.81 -5.54 10.15
C HIS A 82 -10.06 -6.66 9.12
N ASN A 83 -10.05 -6.33 7.83
CA ASN A 83 -10.29 -7.32 6.78
C ASN A 83 -9.18 -8.37 6.73
N LEU A 84 -7.93 -7.99 6.96
CA LEU A 84 -6.80 -8.92 7.04
C LEU A 84 -7.00 -9.95 8.14
N ILE A 85 -7.41 -9.50 9.35
CA ILE A 85 -7.68 -10.40 10.47
C ILE A 85 -8.86 -11.33 10.15
N THR A 86 -9.92 -10.81 9.52
CA THR A 86 -11.08 -11.61 9.12
C THR A 86 -10.70 -12.68 8.09
N GLU A 87 -10.02 -12.30 7.00
CA GLU A 87 -9.54 -13.25 5.97
C GLU A 87 -8.60 -14.31 6.56
N LEU A 88 -7.72 -13.92 7.50
CA LEU A 88 -6.83 -14.86 8.20
C LEU A 88 -7.62 -15.87 9.04
N LYS A 89 -8.57 -15.40 9.86
CA LYS A 89 -9.40 -16.29 10.71
C LYS A 89 -10.21 -17.28 9.88
N GLU A 90 -10.82 -16.83 8.79
CA GLU A 90 -11.56 -17.69 7.86
C GLU A 90 -10.64 -18.74 7.23
N SER A 91 -9.44 -18.34 6.81
CA SER A 91 -8.47 -19.26 6.21
C SER A 91 -8.00 -20.34 7.19
N VAL A 92 -7.90 -20.04 8.48
CA VAL A 92 -7.57 -21.01 9.53
C VAL A 92 -8.72 -22.02 9.70
N SER A 93 -9.94 -21.53 9.86
CA SER A 93 -11.13 -22.38 10.04
C SER A 93 -11.38 -23.34 8.87
N LEU A 94 -11.01 -22.94 7.65
CA LEU A 94 -11.17 -23.75 6.44
C LEU A 94 -9.93 -24.64 6.13
N ASN A 95 -8.90 -24.67 6.99
CA ASN A 95 -7.62 -25.33 6.72
C ASN A 95 -6.92 -24.85 5.43
N GLN A 96 -7.09 -23.57 5.10
CA GLN A 96 -6.58 -22.92 3.88
C GLN A 96 -5.46 -21.90 4.14
N LEU A 97 -4.95 -21.79 5.36
CA LEU A 97 -3.91 -20.82 5.74
C LEU A 97 -2.67 -20.88 4.84
N SER A 98 -2.23 -22.08 4.45
CA SER A 98 -1.09 -22.28 3.56
C SER A 98 -1.32 -21.67 2.17
N ASN A 99 -2.53 -21.80 1.64
CA ASN A 99 -2.93 -21.21 0.37
C ASN A 99 -3.05 -19.68 0.47
N TYR A 100 -3.55 -19.17 1.59
CA TYR A 100 -3.62 -17.75 1.86
C TYR A 100 -2.23 -17.11 1.92
N ASN A 101 -1.29 -17.70 2.65
CA ASN A 101 0.10 -17.23 2.71
C ASN A 101 0.77 -17.23 1.33
N LYS A 102 0.60 -18.31 0.55
CA LYS A 102 1.09 -18.39 -0.84
C LYS A 102 0.51 -17.30 -1.74
N LYS A 103 -0.70 -16.81 -1.44
CA LYS A 103 -1.34 -15.71 -2.18
C LYS A 103 -0.75 -14.35 -1.76
N ILE A 104 -0.55 -14.11 -0.46
CA ILE A 104 0.01 -12.85 0.05
C ILE A 104 1.46 -12.65 -0.41
N ILE A 105 2.30 -13.69 -0.36
CA ILE A 105 3.74 -13.59 -0.70
C ILE A 105 3.98 -13.19 -2.17
N LYS A 106 2.97 -13.27 -3.04
CA LYS A 106 3.06 -12.84 -4.45
C LYS A 106 2.94 -11.33 -4.66
N TYR A 107 2.55 -10.59 -3.62
CA TYR A 107 2.49 -9.14 -3.68
C TYR A 107 3.84 -8.55 -3.28
N ASP A 108 4.33 -7.59 -4.08
CA ASP A 108 5.53 -6.82 -3.75
C ASP A 108 5.27 -5.84 -2.60
N LEU A 109 4.02 -5.36 -2.47
CA LEU A 109 3.58 -4.43 -1.41
C LEU A 109 2.18 -4.82 -0.90
N VAL A 110 1.99 -4.81 0.42
CA VAL A 110 0.71 -5.07 1.11
C VAL A 110 0.42 -3.94 2.08
#